data_AF-A0A7C4Q5Y2-F1
#
_entry.id   AF-A0A7C4Q5Y2-F1
#
_cell.length_a   1.000
_cell.length_b   1.000
_cell.length_c   1.000
_cell.angle_alpha   90.00
_cell.angle_beta   90.00
_cell.angle_gamma   90.00
#
_symmetry.space_group_name_H-M   'P 1'
#
loop_
_entity.id
_entity.type
_entity.pdbx_description
1 polymer ?
#
loop_
_entity_poly.entity_id
_entity_poly.type
_entity_poly.pdbx_seq_one_letter_code
_entity_poly.pdbx_strand_id
1 'polypeptide(L)'
;MNTSARFANSAKTAKTGNSAHRTPGPMTPVIIRFRLPGPGLEARLVLSAAFSLGGILLQAFGGNGGMLAGTLLLLVPLVLLAARPWTNKPRDIGEEDWQPVSGAELDRIADAFKATREIRLPLWYRPGFGIPFTIGLAILTIIFGAMFSLPGVLAMDALILLWPALNTLKIKLWIPRQFEMVMTCIQAARSVSLPKDIVCTPYLRLDRDPQGLRIPEHARLMLESRRKPEDLVGVQLQVAINKGPNGEVPYLYAVVLTRGRGPSWKKAAAFRASGFEVEAGGDDSYGTVVIRQRTSGGGYHTKPQDCRRLVQAVIDLLASLQ
;
A
#
# COMPACT_ATOMS: atom_id res chain seq x y z
N MET A 1 -49.29 -47.60 25.53
CA MET A 1 -48.39 -46.97 26.53
C MET A 1 -47.54 -45.94 25.79
N ASN A 2 -48.05 -44.71 25.71
CA ASN A 2 -47.63 -43.52 26.48
C ASN A 2 -46.34 -42.88 25.93
N THR A 3 -46.22 -41.59 25.63
CA THR A 3 -47.16 -40.47 25.42
C THR A 3 -46.33 -39.34 24.81
N SER A 4 -47.00 -38.44 24.09
CA SER A 4 -46.50 -37.21 23.46
C SER A 4 -45.79 -36.22 24.40
N ALA A 5 -44.84 -35.42 23.87
CA ALA A 5 -44.73 -33.99 24.21
C ALA A 5 -43.88 -33.22 23.17
N ARG A 6 -44.54 -32.34 22.41
CA ARG A 6 -43.94 -31.18 21.72
C ARG A 6 -43.63 -30.10 22.75
N PHE A 7 -42.54 -29.37 22.55
CA PHE A 7 -42.49 -27.94 22.87
C PHE A 7 -41.72 -27.19 21.77
N ALA A 8 -42.37 -26.15 21.24
CA ALA A 8 -41.78 -25.11 20.43
C ALA A 8 -41.50 -23.89 21.32
N ASN A 9 -40.35 -23.25 21.14
CA ASN A 9 -40.04 -21.84 21.39
C ASN A 9 -38.66 -21.59 20.77
N SER A 10 -38.54 -20.87 19.65
CA SER A 10 -38.62 -19.41 19.49
C SER A 10 -37.38 -18.67 20.01
N ALA A 11 -36.83 -17.86 19.10
CA ALA A 11 -35.99 -16.69 19.30
C ALA A 11 -34.46 -16.85 19.50
N LYS A 12 -33.77 -16.21 18.55
CA LYS A 12 -32.50 -15.48 18.72
C LYS A 12 -31.30 -16.28 19.20
N THR A 13 -30.54 -16.76 18.23
CA THR A 13 -29.09 -16.66 18.30
C THR A 13 -28.60 -16.12 16.97
N ALA A 14 -28.27 -14.82 16.97
CA ALA A 14 -27.41 -14.26 15.95
C ALA A 14 -26.16 -15.14 15.92
N LYS A 15 -25.96 -15.88 14.82
CA LYS A 15 -24.71 -16.54 14.52
C LYS A 15 -23.64 -15.45 14.53
N THR A 16 -22.95 -15.30 15.65
CA THR A 16 -21.59 -14.80 15.70
C THR A 16 -20.82 -15.60 14.67
N GLY A 17 -20.59 -14.96 13.51
CA GLY A 17 -19.79 -15.53 12.46
C GLY A 17 -18.47 -15.92 13.08
N ASN A 18 -18.23 -17.23 13.13
CA ASN A 18 -16.96 -17.82 13.49
C ASN A 18 -15.92 -17.14 12.60
N SER A 19 -15.25 -16.13 13.16
CA SER A 19 -13.97 -15.63 12.69
C SER A 19 -13.01 -16.79 12.89
N ALA A 20 -13.09 -17.77 11.98
CA ALA A 20 -12.13 -18.84 11.88
C ALA A 20 -10.77 -18.16 11.94
N HIS A 21 -10.05 -18.45 13.01
CA HIS A 21 -8.74 -17.94 13.29
C HIS A 21 -7.86 -18.39 12.12
N ARG A 22 -7.82 -17.60 11.04
CA ARG A 22 -6.99 -17.89 9.89
C ARG A 22 -5.59 -17.76 10.42
N THR A 23 -4.93 -18.89 10.60
CA THR A 23 -3.51 -18.95 10.86
C THR A 23 -2.84 -18.03 9.85
N PRO A 24 -2.06 -17.03 10.31
CA PRO A 24 -1.39 -16.11 9.40
C PRO A 24 -0.68 -16.95 8.34
N GLY A 25 -0.92 -16.62 7.06
CA GLY A 25 -0.24 -17.30 5.96
C GLY A 25 1.27 -17.28 6.20
N PRO A 26 2.02 -18.26 5.64
CA PRO A 26 3.46 -18.33 5.84
C PRO A 26 4.08 -16.97 5.52
N MET A 27 4.73 -16.37 6.52
CA MET A 27 5.39 -15.08 6.34
C MET A 27 6.46 -15.27 5.27
N THR A 28 6.37 -14.50 4.17
CA THR A 28 7.41 -14.48 3.15
C THR A 28 8.71 -14.07 3.84
N PRO A 29 9.76 -14.91 3.81
CA PRO A 29 10.99 -14.62 4.54
C PRO A 29 11.57 -13.29 4.06
N VAL A 30 11.98 -12.45 5.01
CA VAL A 30 12.61 -11.17 4.71
C VAL A 30 14.02 -11.43 4.18
N ILE A 31 14.19 -11.32 2.86
CA ILE A 31 15.49 -11.49 2.22
C ILE A 31 16.25 -10.15 2.26
N ILE A 32 17.32 -10.09 3.04
CA ILE A 32 18.24 -8.94 3.06
C ILE A 32 19.10 -8.99 1.80
N ARG A 33 19.04 -7.94 0.98
CA ARG A 33 19.86 -7.81 -0.23
C ARG A 33 21.09 -6.96 0.08
N PHE A 34 22.26 -7.45 -0.27
CA PHE A 34 23.52 -6.72 -0.12
C PHE A 34 23.87 -5.95 -1.40
N ARG A 35 24.71 -4.93 -1.27
CA ARG A 35 25.18 -4.14 -2.43
C ARG A 35 26.08 -4.99 -3.32
N LEU A 36 27.02 -5.71 -2.71
CA LEU A 36 27.84 -6.71 -3.39
C LEU A 36 27.15 -8.07 -3.41
N PRO A 37 27.06 -8.74 -4.58
CA PRO A 37 26.69 -10.15 -4.65
C PRO A 37 27.74 -11.00 -3.91
N GLY A 38 27.37 -12.20 -3.46
CA GLY A 38 28.29 -13.09 -2.77
C GLY A 38 27.59 -13.96 -1.72
N PRO A 39 28.27 -14.28 -0.60
CA PRO A 39 27.77 -15.25 0.37
C PRO A 39 26.48 -14.79 1.06
N GLY A 40 25.78 -15.75 1.67
CA GLY A 40 24.61 -15.49 2.53
C GLY A 40 24.96 -14.67 3.77
N LEU A 41 23.92 -14.23 4.51
CA LEU A 41 24.07 -13.38 5.69
C LEU A 41 25.04 -13.99 6.72
N GLU A 42 24.88 -15.27 7.04
CA GLU A 42 25.70 -15.96 8.05
C GLU A 42 27.19 -15.93 7.70
N ALA A 43 27.54 -16.33 6.48
CA ALA A 43 28.92 -16.31 6.01
C ALA A 43 29.49 -14.88 5.94
N ARG A 44 28.69 -13.86 5.61
CA ARG A 44 29.12 -12.46 5.70
C ARG A 44 29.44 -12.07 7.14
N LEU A 45 28.61 -12.43 8.10
CA LEU A 45 28.84 -12.13 9.52
C LEU A 45 30.12 -12.81 10.03
N VAL A 46 30.35 -14.08 9.66
CA VAL A 46 31.57 -14.81 10.02
C VAL A 46 32.82 -14.15 9.41
N LEU A 47 32.78 -13.86 8.10
CA LEU A 47 33.90 -13.18 7.42
C LEU A 47 34.14 -11.80 8.01
N SER A 48 33.09 -11.02 8.25
CA SER A 48 33.18 -9.71 8.89
C SER A 48 33.82 -9.84 10.27
N ALA A 49 33.37 -10.76 11.12
CA ALA A 49 33.96 -10.97 12.44
C ALA A 49 35.45 -11.38 12.36
N ALA A 50 35.81 -12.25 11.42
CA ALA A 50 37.19 -12.69 11.21
C ALA A 50 38.10 -11.53 10.76
N PHE A 51 37.67 -10.73 9.77
CA PHE A 51 38.43 -9.57 9.30
C PHE A 51 38.50 -8.46 10.35
N SER A 52 37.41 -8.24 11.10
CA SER A 52 37.39 -7.29 12.23
C SER A 52 38.39 -7.68 13.30
N LEU A 53 38.36 -8.93 13.75
CA LEU A 53 39.28 -9.43 14.77
C LEU A 53 40.73 -9.38 14.28
N GLY A 54 41.00 -9.85 13.05
CA GLY A 54 42.32 -9.78 12.45
C GLY A 54 42.83 -8.33 12.34
N GLY A 55 41.96 -7.39 12.01
CA GLY A 55 42.30 -5.97 11.89
C GLY A 55 42.71 -5.38 13.23
N ILE A 56 41.92 -5.63 14.26
CA ILE A 56 42.20 -5.19 15.64
C ILE A 56 43.50 -5.81 16.17
N LEU A 57 43.69 -7.12 15.97
CA LEU A 57 44.93 -7.80 16.40
C LEU A 57 46.15 -7.24 15.68
N LEU A 58 46.04 -6.94 14.39
CA LEU A 58 47.15 -6.39 13.61
C LEU A 58 47.47 -4.94 14.02
N GLN A 59 46.46 -4.13 14.35
CA GLN A 59 46.67 -2.80 14.95
C GLN A 59 47.37 -2.90 16.32
N ALA A 60 46.96 -3.85 17.15
CA ALA A 60 47.49 -4.01 18.50
C ALA A 60 48.92 -4.59 18.55
N PHE A 61 49.25 -5.53 17.66
CA PHE A 61 50.50 -6.30 17.74
C PHE A 61 51.45 -6.10 16.55
N GLY A 62 51.02 -5.48 15.45
CA GLY A 62 51.81 -5.37 14.21
C GLY A 62 52.79 -4.18 14.15
N GLY A 63 52.97 -3.45 15.25
CA GLY A 63 53.83 -2.26 15.30
C GLY A 63 53.38 -1.16 14.32
N ASN A 64 54.34 -0.36 13.84
CA ASN A 64 54.04 0.81 12.99
C ASN A 64 53.31 0.46 11.68
N GLY A 65 53.63 -0.69 11.06
CA GLY A 65 52.93 -1.16 9.86
C GLY A 65 51.57 -1.78 10.14
N GLY A 66 51.41 -2.34 11.35
CA GLY A 66 50.19 -3.02 11.79
C GLY A 66 48.97 -2.11 11.84
N MET A 67 49.15 -0.84 12.20
CA MET A 67 48.05 0.13 12.29
C MET A 67 47.35 0.35 10.94
N LEU A 68 48.13 0.63 9.89
CA LEU A 68 47.58 0.84 8.54
C LEU A 68 46.98 -0.46 7.99
N ALA A 69 47.73 -1.57 8.08
CA ALA A 69 47.29 -2.85 7.55
C ALA A 69 46.02 -3.35 8.24
N GLY A 70 45.93 -3.20 9.57
CA GLY A 70 44.74 -3.56 10.33
C GLY A 70 43.55 -2.68 9.99
N THR A 71 43.74 -1.36 9.84
CA THR A 71 42.69 -0.43 9.40
C THR A 71 42.13 -0.81 8.02
N LEU A 72 43.01 -1.13 7.05
CA LEU A 72 42.58 -1.61 5.73
C LEU A 72 41.75 -2.91 5.84
N LEU A 73 42.12 -3.79 6.77
CA LEU A 73 41.38 -5.02 7.03
C LEU A 73 39.99 -4.75 7.63
N LEU A 74 39.87 -3.74 8.50
CA LEU A 74 38.59 -3.29 9.08
C LEU A 74 37.63 -2.68 8.05
N LEU A 75 38.13 -2.19 6.91
CA LEU A 75 37.27 -1.71 5.82
C LEU A 75 36.55 -2.86 5.09
N VAL A 76 37.04 -4.10 5.17
CA VAL A 76 36.41 -5.25 4.50
C VAL A 76 34.98 -5.51 5.03
N PRO A 77 34.73 -5.57 6.35
CA PRO A 77 33.38 -5.62 6.91
C PRO A 77 32.41 -4.56 6.39
N LEU A 78 32.88 -3.32 6.12
CA LEU A 78 32.04 -2.26 5.57
C LEU A 78 31.36 -2.69 4.29
N VAL A 79 32.16 -3.27 3.42
CA VAL A 79 31.79 -3.66 2.07
C VAL A 79 30.96 -4.96 2.10
N LEU A 80 31.32 -5.90 2.97
CA LEU A 80 30.57 -7.15 3.16
C LEU A 80 29.17 -6.94 3.73
N LEU A 81 29.02 -6.05 4.71
CA LEU A 81 27.76 -5.78 5.42
C LEU A 81 26.96 -4.61 4.82
N ALA A 82 27.41 -4.03 3.70
CA ALA A 82 26.68 -2.97 3.03
C ALA A 82 25.35 -3.48 2.46
N ALA A 83 24.29 -3.38 3.25
CA ALA A 83 22.94 -3.75 2.84
C ALA A 83 22.35 -2.69 1.88
N ARG A 84 21.45 -3.14 1.00
CA ARG A 84 20.55 -2.26 0.25
C ARG A 84 19.36 -1.92 1.16
N PRO A 85 18.77 -0.72 1.01
CA PRO A 85 17.50 -0.43 1.64
C PRO A 85 16.47 -1.50 1.26
N TRP A 86 15.78 -2.03 2.26
CA TRP A 86 14.69 -2.96 2.06
C TRP A 86 13.38 -2.18 1.86
N THR A 87 12.55 -2.65 0.95
CA THR A 87 11.19 -2.12 0.76
C THR A 87 10.24 -3.27 0.44
N ASN A 88 9.01 -3.17 0.94
CA ASN A 88 7.90 -4.05 0.58
C ASN A 88 7.18 -3.61 -0.71
N LYS A 89 7.65 -2.58 -1.42
CA LYS A 89 7.06 -2.20 -2.71
C LYS A 89 7.23 -3.37 -3.71
N PRO A 90 6.14 -3.99 -4.19
CA PRO A 90 6.25 -5.01 -5.23
C PRO A 90 6.73 -4.38 -6.54
N ARG A 91 7.28 -5.20 -7.44
CA ARG A 91 7.64 -4.76 -8.78
C ARG A 91 6.44 -5.01 -9.68
N ASP A 92 5.91 -3.96 -10.28
CA ASP A 92 4.81 -3.97 -11.23
C ASP A 92 5.32 -4.33 -12.64
N ILE A 93 4.49 -4.96 -13.47
CA ILE A 93 4.76 -5.19 -14.90
C ILE A 93 3.84 -4.37 -15.81
N GLY A 94 2.82 -3.70 -15.25
CA GLY A 94 1.88 -2.84 -15.96
C GLY A 94 0.72 -3.58 -16.63
N GLU A 95 0.34 -4.75 -16.15
CA GLU A 95 -0.90 -5.45 -16.53
C GLU A 95 -2.12 -4.74 -15.91
N GLU A 96 -3.17 -4.56 -16.71
CA GLU A 96 -4.42 -3.91 -16.27
C GLU A 96 -5.61 -4.88 -16.29
N ASP A 97 -5.58 -5.89 -15.43
CA ASP A 97 -6.64 -6.90 -15.37
C ASP A 97 -7.74 -6.51 -14.36
N TRP A 98 -8.95 -6.24 -14.85
CA TRP A 98 -10.10 -5.90 -14.02
C TRP A 98 -10.90 -7.14 -13.65
N GLN A 99 -10.90 -7.50 -12.36
CA GLN A 99 -11.61 -8.67 -11.88
C GLN A 99 -12.68 -8.32 -10.84
N PRO A 100 -13.86 -8.99 -10.89
CA PRO A 100 -14.84 -8.86 -9.83
C PRO A 100 -14.31 -9.50 -8.54
N VAL A 101 -14.55 -8.85 -7.41
CA VAL A 101 -14.11 -9.34 -6.11
C VAL A 101 -15.27 -9.30 -5.11
N SER A 102 -15.06 -9.91 -3.94
CA SER A 102 -16.01 -9.79 -2.83
C SER A 102 -15.79 -8.49 -2.06
N GLY A 103 -16.81 -8.04 -1.32
CA GLY A 103 -16.65 -6.92 -0.39
C GLY A 103 -15.59 -7.18 0.69
N ALA A 104 -15.51 -8.43 1.18
CA ALA A 104 -14.52 -8.83 2.19
C ALA A 104 -13.08 -8.71 1.67
N GLU A 105 -12.86 -8.90 0.37
CA GLU A 105 -11.54 -8.73 -0.24
C GLU A 105 -11.09 -7.27 -0.24
N LEU A 106 -11.99 -6.34 -0.53
CA LEU A 106 -11.73 -4.90 -0.39
C LEU A 106 -11.42 -4.52 1.06
N ASP A 107 -12.17 -5.08 2.01
CA ASP A 107 -11.99 -4.78 3.43
C ASP A 107 -10.63 -5.31 3.93
N ARG A 108 -10.23 -6.52 3.48
CA ARG A 108 -8.91 -7.10 3.72
C ARG A 108 -7.76 -6.21 3.24
N ILE A 109 -7.88 -5.62 2.04
CA ILE A 109 -6.86 -4.72 1.49
C ILE A 109 -6.78 -3.43 2.32
N ALA A 110 -7.92 -2.84 2.68
CA ALA A 110 -7.95 -1.63 3.49
C ALA A 110 -7.36 -1.86 4.89
N ASP A 111 -7.65 -3.00 5.51
CA ASP A 111 -7.07 -3.35 6.81
C ASP A 111 -5.57 -3.63 6.71
N ALA A 112 -5.09 -4.19 5.59
CA ALA A 112 -3.65 -4.32 5.34
C ALA A 112 -2.94 -2.95 5.27
N PHE A 113 -3.56 -1.92 4.69
CA PHE A 113 -3.01 -0.56 4.70
C PHE A 113 -2.92 0.02 6.11
N LYS A 114 -3.98 -0.13 6.92
CA LYS A 114 -3.99 0.30 8.33
C LYS A 114 -2.91 -0.43 9.13
N ALA A 115 -2.85 -1.76 9.03
CA ALA A 115 -1.86 -2.57 9.71
C ALA A 115 -0.43 -2.13 9.33
N THR A 116 -0.17 -1.86 8.06
CA THR A 116 1.15 -1.37 7.59
C THR A 116 1.51 -0.01 8.20
N ARG A 117 0.54 0.89 8.39
CA ARG A 117 0.73 2.20 9.01
C ARG A 117 1.04 2.11 10.51
N GLU A 118 0.51 1.09 11.18
CA GLU A 118 0.72 0.84 12.60
C GLU A 118 2.08 0.19 12.90
N ILE A 119 2.77 -0.35 11.89
CA ILE A 119 4.12 -0.91 12.06
C ILE A 119 5.08 0.19 12.53
N ARG A 120 5.49 0.09 13.79
CA ARG A 120 6.50 0.97 14.37
C ARG A 120 7.89 0.40 14.11
N LEU A 121 8.59 1.02 13.17
CA LEU A 121 10.00 0.69 12.94
C LEU A 121 10.86 1.21 14.11
N PRO A 122 11.74 0.37 14.68
CA PRO A 122 12.80 0.82 15.59
C PRO A 122 13.60 1.98 15.01
N LEU A 123 14.08 2.88 15.88
CA LEU A 123 14.73 4.13 15.47
C LEU A 123 15.95 3.90 14.56
N TRP A 124 16.74 2.85 14.81
CA TRP A 124 17.94 2.55 14.02
C TRP A 124 17.68 2.18 12.55
N TYR A 125 16.49 1.68 12.23
CA TYR A 125 16.10 1.39 10.84
C TYR A 125 15.61 2.62 10.08
N ARG A 126 15.37 3.75 10.77
CA ARG A 126 14.90 4.97 10.11
C ARG A 126 16.02 5.64 9.31
N PRO A 127 15.70 6.24 8.15
CA PRO A 127 16.64 7.10 7.43
C PRO A 127 17.16 8.21 8.35
N GLY A 128 18.47 8.48 8.29
CA GLY A 128 19.10 9.56 9.05
C GLY A 128 19.52 9.24 10.49
N PHE A 129 19.02 8.16 11.12
CA PHE A 129 19.36 7.86 12.53
C PHE A 129 20.87 7.66 12.78
N GLY A 130 21.59 7.06 11.82
CA GLY A 130 23.02 6.80 11.94
C GLY A 130 23.91 8.04 11.81
N ILE A 131 23.39 9.15 11.29
CA ILE A 131 24.15 10.38 11.02
C ILE A 131 24.74 10.98 12.31
N PRO A 132 23.96 11.29 13.37
CA PRO A 132 24.54 11.87 14.59
C PRO A 132 25.57 10.97 15.25
N PHE A 133 25.35 9.65 15.29
CA PHE A 133 26.31 8.69 15.83
C PHE A 133 27.62 8.68 15.06
N THR A 134 27.53 8.75 13.73
CA THR A 134 28.72 8.86 12.88
C THR A 134 29.47 10.14 13.17
N ILE A 135 28.77 11.29 13.18
CA ILE A 135 29.40 12.58 13.41
C ILE A 135 30.11 12.58 14.77
N GLY A 136 29.47 12.05 15.82
CA GLY A 136 30.07 11.91 17.14
C GLY A 136 31.34 11.06 17.13
N LEU A 137 31.29 9.87 16.52
CA LEU A 137 32.45 8.98 16.42
C LEU A 137 33.57 9.57 15.56
N ALA A 138 33.23 10.29 14.49
CA ALA A 138 34.19 11.00 13.65
C ALA A 138 34.89 12.12 14.41
N ILE A 139 34.15 12.92 15.18
CA ILE A 139 34.71 13.97 16.05
C ILE A 139 35.66 13.34 17.09
N LEU A 140 35.25 12.26 17.77
CA LEU A 140 36.10 11.55 18.72
C LEU A 140 37.38 11.01 18.07
N THR A 141 37.25 10.45 16.86
CA THR A 141 38.38 9.98 16.06
C THR A 141 39.34 11.12 15.73
N ILE A 142 38.84 12.31 15.37
CA ILE A 142 39.69 13.47 15.06
C ILE A 142 40.40 13.98 16.32
N ILE A 143 39.67 14.14 17.43
CA ILE A 143 40.22 14.70 18.69
C ILE A 143 41.31 13.78 19.27
N PHE A 144 41.06 12.48 19.33
CA PHE A 144 41.95 11.53 20.01
C PHE A 144 42.89 10.78 19.05
N GLY A 145 42.57 10.72 17.77
CA GLY A 145 43.31 9.98 16.74
C GLY A 145 44.56 10.70 16.26
N ALA A 146 44.63 12.04 16.32
CA ALA A 146 45.84 12.79 15.96
C ALA A 146 47.07 12.40 16.80
N MET A 147 46.84 11.89 18.02
CA MET A 147 47.88 11.43 18.93
C MET A 147 48.06 9.90 18.92
N PHE A 148 47.37 9.16 18.05
CA PHE A 148 47.33 7.69 18.05
C PHE A 148 47.05 7.10 19.45
N SER A 149 46.27 7.81 20.25
CA SER A 149 45.90 7.36 21.58
C SER A 149 44.95 6.15 21.50
N LEU A 150 44.99 5.26 22.49
CA LEU A 150 44.09 4.10 22.56
C LEU A 150 42.60 4.50 22.39
N PRO A 151 42.08 5.57 23.04
CA PRO A 151 40.71 6.03 22.80
C PRO A 151 40.43 6.45 21.37
N GLY A 152 41.41 7.06 20.69
CA GLY A 152 41.28 7.47 19.29
C GLY A 152 41.19 6.28 18.33
N VAL A 153 42.01 5.24 18.57
CA VAL A 153 41.94 3.99 17.80
C VAL A 153 40.60 3.29 18.01
N LEU A 154 40.16 3.16 19.27
CA LEU A 154 38.85 2.57 19.59
C LEU A 154 37.69 3.33 18.94
N ALA A 155 37.74 4.67 18.92
CA ALA A 155 36.73 5.48 18.26
C ALA A 155 36.71 5.28 16.73
N MET A 156 37.90 5.18 16.11
CA MET A 156 38.05 4.90 14.68
C MET A 156 37.52 3.52 14.32
N ASP A 157 37.90 2.49 15.08
CA ASP A 157 37.46 1.13 14.84
C ASP A 157 35.95 0.99 15.04
N ALA A 158 35.40 1.62 16.08
CA ALA A 158 33.95 1.69 16.30
C ALA A 158 33.24 2.40 15.14
N LEU A 159 33.79 3.52 14.64
CA LEU A 159 33.25 4.23 13.47
C LEU A 159 33.18 3.30 12.27
N ILE A 160 34.29 2.62 11.94
CA ILE A 160 34.36 1.69 10.82
C ILE A 160 33.38 0.53 11.02
N LEU A 161 33.44 -0.17 12.15
CA LEU A 161 32.66 -1.38 12.36
C LEU A 161 31.15 -1.13 12.48
N LEU A 162 30.74 -0.02 13.09
CA LEU A 162 29.33 0.29 13.30
C LEU A 162 28.68 1.01 12.12
N TRP A 163 29.47 1.63 11.24
CA TRP A 163 28.95 2.41 10.11
C TRP A 163 27.93 1.66 9.22
N PRO A 164 28.13 0.38 8.85
CA PRO A 164 27.17 -0.36 8.03
C PRO A 164 25.84 -0.56 8.73
N ALA A 165 25.88 -0.95 10.01
CA ALA A 165 24.69 -1.17 10.82
C ALA A 165 23.90 0.15 11.00
N LEU A 166 24.61 1.26 11.18
CA LEU A 166 24.01 2.58 11.37
C LEU A 166 23.40 3.16 10.07
N ASN A 167 23.97 2.86 8.90
CA ASN A 167 23.67 3.61 7.67
C ASN A 167 23.15 2.79 6.48
N THR A 168 23.35 1.46 6.41
CA THR A 168 23.07 0.71 5.18
C THR A 168 21.73 -0.04 5.19
N LEU A 169 21.37 -0.67 6.30
CA LEU A 169 20.12 -1.41 6.44
C LEU A 169 18.97 -0.46 6.81
N LYS A 170 18.34 0.14 5.78
CA LYS A 170 17.18 1.02 5.95
C LYS A 170 15.91 0.33 5.50
N ILE A 171 14.87 0.38 6.33
CA ILE A 171 13.58 -0.24 6.05
C ILE A 171 12.62 0.87 5.58
N LYS A 172 12.16 0.77 4.33
CA LYS A 172 11.16 1.66 3.75
C LYS A 172 9.86 0.89 3.55
N LEU A 173 8.94 1.05 4.49
CA LEU A 173 7.56 0.62 4.33
C LEU A 173 6.89 1.48 3.27
N TRP A 174 6.35 0.83 2.26
CA TRP A 174 5.62 1.40 1.16
C TRP A 174 4.14 1.09 1.37
N ILE A 175 3.35 2.15 1.29
CA ILE A 175 1.89 2.11 1.24
C ILE A 175 1.52 2.82 -0.07
N PRO A 176 0.71 2.22 -0.94
CA PRO A 176 0.27 2.85 -2.18
C PRO A 176 -0.72 3.98 -1.85
N ARG A 177 -0.21 5.16 -1.50
CA ARG A 177 -1.01 6.30 -1.01
C ARG A 177 -2.19 6.66 -1.94
N GLN A 178 -1.98 6.62 -3.25
CA GLN A 178 -3.05 6.86 -4.22
C GLN A 178 -4.15 5.79 -4.14
N PHE A 179 -3.77 4.52 -4.02
CA PHE A 179 -4.75 3.45 -3.90
C PHE A 179 -5.44 3.47 -2.53
N GLU A 180 -4.76 3.89 -1.46
CA GLU A 180 -5.38 4.15 -0.15
C GLU A 180 -6.47 5.24 -0.24
N MET A 181 -6.21 6.32 -0.98
CA MET A 181 -7.21 7.36 -1.26
C MET A 181 -8.41 6.79 -2.03
N VAL A 182 -8.16 5.98 -3.07
CA VAL A 182 -9.21 5.27 -3.83
C VAL A 182 -10.04 4.38 -2.90
N MET A 183 -9.39 3.57 -2.07
CA MET A 183 -10.07 2.68 -1.13
C MET A 183 -10.93 3.43 -0.13
N THR A 184 -10.49 4.59 0.34
CA THR A 184 -11.27 5.45 1.24
C THR A 184 -12.57 5.92 0.57
N CYS A 185 -12.51 6.37 -0.69
CA CYS A 185 -13.69 6.77 -1.45
C CYS A 185 -14.62 5.57 -1.74
N ILE A 186 -14.06 4.42 -2.11
CA ILE A 186 -14.82 3.20 -2.42
C ILE A 186 -15.52 2.64 -1.17
N GLN A 187 -14.86 2.65 0.00
CA GLN A 187 -15.49 2.26 1.26
C GLN A 187 -16.63 3.21 1.65
N ALA A 188 -16.43 4.52 1.48
CA ALA A 188 -17.48 5.50 1.70
C ALA A 188 -18.68 5.30 0.76
N ALA A 189 -18.42 4.98 -0.52
CA ALA A 189 -19.46 4.68 -1.49
C ALA A 189 -20.22 3.39 -1.13
N ARG A 190 -19.51 2.33 -0.73
CA ARG A 190 -20.11 1.05 -0.29
C ARG A 190 -20.92 1.15 0.99
N SER A 191 -20.71 2.17 1.83
CA SER A 191 -21.44 2.33 3.09
C SER A 191 -22.89 2.79 2.89
N VAL A 192 -23.29 3.15 1.67
CA VAL A 192 -24.67 3.54 1.36
C VAL A 192 -25.55 2.29 1.27
N SER A 193 -26.69 2.33 1.96
CA SER A 193 -27.67 1.24 1.91
C SER A 193 -28.27 1.14 0.51
N LEU A 194 -28.19 -0.03 -0.11
CA LEU A 194 -28.70 -0.25 -1.46
C LEU A 194 -30.13 -0.81 -1.41
N PRO A 195 -31.03 -0.35 -2.30
CA PRO A 195 -32.29 -1.03 -2.57
C PRO A 195 -32.11 -2.50 -2.96
N LYS A 196 -33.09 -3.36 -2.66
CA LYS A 196 -33.01 -4.82 -2.89
C LYS A 196 -32.83 -5.19 -4.37
N ASP A 197 -33.31 -4.32 -5.25
CA ASP A 197 -33.27 -4.43 -6.70
C ASP A 197 -31.95 -3.94 -7.31
N ILE A 198 -31.04 -3.36 -6.53
CA ILE A 198 -29.72 -2.93 -7.00
C ILE A 198 -28.64 -3.87 -6.43
N VAL A 199 -27.77 -4.35 -7.32
CA VAL A 199 -26.59 -5.15 -6.98
C VAL A 199 -25.35 -4.28 -7.13
N CYS A 200 -24.46 -4.34 -6.12
CA CYS A 200 -23.16 -3.69 -6.16
C CYS A 200 -22.06 -4.74 -6.24
N THR A 201 -21.34 -4.76 -7.35
CA THR A 201 -20.22 -5.67 -7.59
C THR A 201 -18.92 -4.87 -7.55
N PRO A 202 -18.05 -5.08 -6.56
CA PRO A 202 -16.74 -4.44 -6.54
C PRO A 202 -15.79 -5.10 -7.55
N TYR A 203 -14.95 -4.30 -8.16
CA TYR A 203 -13.88 -4.74 -9.06
C TYR A 203 -12.54 -4.19 -8.57
N LEU A 204 -11.50 -5.01 -8.70
CA LEU A 204 -10.12 -4.58 -8.53
C LEU A 204 -9.41 -4.59 -9.88
N ARG A 205 -8.57 -3.58 -10.11
CA ARG A 205 -7.53 -3.61 -11.14
C ARG A 205 -6.31 -4.26 -10.52
N LEU A 206 -5.91 -5.40 -11.09
CA LEU A 206 -4.79 -6.21 -10.63
C LEU A 206 -3.68 -6.11 -11.67
N ASP A 207 -2.48 -5.78 -11.21
CA ASP A 207 -1.23 -5.99 -11.93
C ASP A 207 -0.58 -7.30 -11.46
N ARG A 208 0.53 -7.70 -12.07
CA ARG A 208 1.35 -8.81 -11.64
C ARG A 208 2.78 -8.38 -11.35
N ASP A 209 3.43 -9.12 -10.46
CA ASP A 209 4.87 -9.04 -10.32
C ASP A 209 5.59 -10.04 -11.27
N PRO A 210 6.93 -9.97 -11.40
CA PRO A 210 7.70 -10.94 -12.18
C PRO A 210 7.54 -12.41 -11.74
N GLN A 211 6.95 -12.66 -10.57
CA GLN A 211 6.65 -13.98 -10.03
C GLN A 211 5.19 -14.41 -10.28
N GLY A 212 4.39 -13.57 -10.94
CA GLY A 212 2.98 -13.80 -11.23
C GLY A 212 2.04 -13.55 -10.06
N LEU A 213 2.51 -12.97 -8.95
CA LEU A 213 1.66 -12.57 -7.83
C LEU A 213 0.85 -11.34 -8.20
N ARG A 214 -0.41 -11.31 -7.79
CA ARG A 214 -1.34 -10.23 -8.12
C ARG A 214 -1.19 -9.05 -7.17
N ILE A 215 -1.04 -7.86 -7.72
CA ILE A 215 -0.90 -6.60 -6.99
C ILE A 215 -2.14 -5.75 -7.24
N PRO A 216 -2.94 -5.41 -6.22
CA PRO A 216 -4.07 -4.53 -6.42
C PRO A 216 -3.60 -3.08 -6.58
N GLU A 217 -4.01 -2.45 -7.68
CA GLU A 217 -3.63 -1.07 -8.00
C GLU A 217 -4.79 -0.08 -7.93
N HIS A 218 -6.00 -0.56 -8.19
CA HIS A 218 -7.19 0.28 -8.24
C HIS A 218 -8.45 -0.50 -7.85
N ALA A 219 -9.50 0.22 -7.48
CA ALA A 219 -10.83 -0.33 -7.22
C ALA A 219 -11.92 0.48 -7.92
N ARG A 220 -13.01 -0.17 -8.29
CA ARG A 220 -14.26 0.47 -8.75
C ARG A 220 -15.46 -0.33 -8.27
N LEU A 221 -16.65 0.28 -8.30
CA LEU A 221 -17.91 -0.43 -8.05
C LEU A 221 -18.74 -0.44 -9.33
N MET A 222 -19.45 -1.52 -9.59
CA MET A 222 -20.48 -1.61 -10.60
C MET A 222 -21.83 -1.71 -9.90
N LEU A 223 -22.73 -0.75 -10.15
CA LEU A 223 -24.11 -0.79 -9.72
C LEU A 223 -25.01 -1.20 -10.88
N GLU A 224 -25.82 -2.25 -10.67
CA GLU A 224 -26.72 -2.79 -11.68
C GLU A 224 -28.12 -2.99 -11.08
N SER A 225 -29.16 -2.56 -11.78
CA SER A 225 -30.53 -2.99 -11.45
C SER A 225 -30.70 -4.45 -11.88
N ARG A 226 -31.35 -5.25 -11.01
CA ARG A 226 -31.76 -6.62 -11.31
C ARG A 226 -32.73 -6.70 -12.48
N ARG A 227 -33.50 -5.63 -12.72
CA ARG A 227 -34.48 -5.50 -13.81
C ARG A 227 -34.11 -4.30 -14.68
N LYS A 228 -32.88 -4.27 -15.18
CA LYS A 228 -32.38 -3.19 -16.03
C LYS A 228 -32.99 -3.25 -17.43
N PRO A 229 -33.25 -2.09 -18.08
CA PRO A 229 -33.56 -2.02 -19.51
C PRO A 229 -32.49 -2.70 -20.37
N GLU A 230 -32.87 -3.22 -21.54
CA GLU A 230 -31.95 -3.95 -22.43
C GLU A 230 -30.77 -3.11 -22.93
N ASP A 231 -30.95 -1.79 -23.03
CA ASP A 231 -29.92 -0.84 -23.44
C ASP A 231 -29.02 -0.41 -22.27
N LEU A 232 -29.37 -0.71 -21.02
CA LEU A 232 -28.57 -0.35 -19.85
C LEU A 232 -27.58 -1.47 -19.50
N VAL A 233 -26.28 -1.16 -19.55
CA VAL A 233 -25.23 -2.06 -19.07
C VAL A 233 -25.12 -1.98 -17.55
N GLY A 234 -25.02 -0.77 -17.00
CA GLY A 234 -24.88 -0.52 -15.56
C GLY A 234 -24.26 0.84 -15.27
N VAL A 235 -23.96 1.12 -14.01
CA VAL A 235 -23.28 2.36 -13.60
C VAL A 235 -21.99 2.04 -12.85
N GLN A 236 -20.86 2.47 -13.39
CA GLN A 236 -19.55 2.30 -12.78
C GLN A 236 -19.19 3.49 -11.90
N LEU A 237 -18.95 3.27 -10.62
CA LEU A 237 -18.37 4.26 -9.72
C LEU A 237 -16.86 4.08 -9.71
N GLN A 238 -16.14 5.08 -10.23
CA GLN A 238 -14.69 5.08 -10.34
C GLN A 238 -14.12 6.27 -9.59
N VAL A 239 -12.93 6.08 -9.02
CA VAL A 239 -12.15 7.16 -8.42
C VAL A 239 -11.01 7.47 -9.36
N ALA A 240 -10.67 8.73 -9.54
CA ALA A 240 -9.41 9.13 -10.14
C ALA A 240 -8.67 10.08 -9.21
N ILE A 241 -7.35 10.14 -9.35
CA ILE A 241 -6.48 10.99 -8.53
C ILE A 241 -6.09 12.20 -9.37
N ASN A 242 -6.58 13.37 -8.98
CA ASN A 242 -6.14 14.62 -9.59
C ASN A 242 -4.84 15.09 -8.92
N LYS A 243 -3.88 15.54 -9.74
CA LYS A 243 -2.60 16.09 -9.29
C LYS A 243 -2.64 17.61 -9.44
N GLY A 244 -3.01 18.30 -8.36
CA GLY A 244 -3.09 19.77 -8.33
C GLY A 244 -1.89 20.42 -7.62
N PRO A 245 -1.82 21.76 -7.63
CA PRO A 245 -0.78 22.51 -6.90
C PRO A 245 -0.82 22.28 -5.39
N ASN A 246 -2.00 21.91 -4.84
CA ASN A 246 -2.19 21.59 -3.43
C ASN A 246 -1.98 20.10 -3.10
N GLY A 247 -1.44 19.32 -4.04
CA GLY A 247 -1.18 17.90 -3.89
C GLY A 247 -2.23 17.00 -4.56
N GLU A 248 -2.11 15.70 -4.28
CA GLU A 248 -2.98 14.67 -4.83
C GLU A 248 -4.32 14.63 -4.10
N VAL A 249 -5.42 14.66 -4.85
CA VAL A 249 -6.77 14.60 -4.29
C VAL A 249 -7.60 13.57 -5.07
N PRO A 250 -8.29 12.63 -4.38
CA PRO A 250 -9.20 11.72 -5.05
C PRO A 250 -10.47 12.46 -5.48
N TYR A 251 -11.06 12.03 -6.60
CA TYR A 251 -12.41 12.40 -6.98
C TYR A 251 -13.19 11.17 -7.46
N LEU A 252 -14.38 10.98 -6.88
CA LEU A 252 -15.30 9.92 -7.28
C LEU A 252 -16.25 10.44 -8.36
N TYR A 253 -16.44 9.66 -9.41
CA TYR A 253 -17.41 9.92 -10.47
C TYR A 253 -18.14 8.62 -10.84
N ALA A 254 -19.33 8.77 -11.41
CA ALA A 254 -20.13 7.67 -11.92
C ALA A 254 -20.16 7.72 -13.45
N VAL A 255 -20.08 6.57 -14.09
CA VAL A 255 -20.21 6.43 -15.55
C VAL A 255 -21.38 5.49 -15.82
N VAL A 256 -22.46 6.04 -16.34
CA VAL A 256 -23.59 5.26 -16.85
C VAL A 256 -23.18 4.71 -18.21
N LEU A 257 -23.25 3.39 -18.35
CA LEU A 257 -22.88 2.67 -19.56
C LEU A 257 -24.13 2.11 -20.23
N THR A 258 -24.32 2.42 -21.51
CA THR A 258 -25.46 1.95 -22.32
C THR A 258 -25.00 1.41 -23.67
N ARG A 259 -25.81 0.52 -24.26
CA ARG A 259 -25.66 0.09 -25.66
C ARG A 259 -26.24 1.19 -26.56
N GLY A 260 -25.35 1.92 -27.24
CA GLY A 260 -25.69 3.12 -28.00
C GLY A 260 -26.34 4.22 -27.16
N ARG A 261 -26.99 5.18 -27.85
CA ARG A 261 -27.64 6.36 -27.26
C ARG A 261 -29.16 6.20 -27.15
N GLY A 262 -29.59 5.06 -26.60
CA GLY A 262 -30.98 4.66 -26.44
C GLY A 262 -31.78 5.42 -25.36
N PRO A 263 -32.98 4.94 -24.99
CA PRO A 263 -33.82 5.56 -23.97
C PRO A 263 -33.13 5.77 -22.63
N SER A 264 -32.35 4.78 -22.14
CA SER A 264 -31.65 4.87 -20.87
C SER A 264 -30.57 5.94 -20.90
N TRP A 265 -29.85 6.06 -22.02
CA TRP A 265 -28.85 7.10 -22.23
C TRP A 265 -29.48 8.49 -22.23
N LYS A 266 -30.59 8.68 -22.95
CA LYS A 266 -31.30 9.98 -23.02
C LYS A 266 -31.79 10.42 -21.65
N LYS A 267 -32.38 9.51 -20.87
CA LYS A 267 -32.79 9.78 -19.49
C LYS A 267 -31.58 10.13 -18.61
N ALA A 268 -30.48 9.39 -18.70
CA ALA A 268 -29.26 9.67 -17.95
C ALA A 268 -28.62 11.01 -18.34
N ALA A 269 -28.58 11.38 -19.62
CA ALA A 269 -28.04 12.65 -20.10
C ALA A 269 -28.90 13.86 -19.64
N ALA A 270 -30.21 13.65 -19.53
CA ALA A 270 -31.15 14.63 -19.00
C ALA A 270 -31.17 14.69 -17.47
N PHE A 271 -30.50 13.76 -16.78
CA PHE A 271 -30.48 13.70 -15.32
C PHE A 271 -29.91 14.98 -14.72
N ARG A 272 -30.50 15.42 -13.60
CA ARG A 272 -30.07 16.59 -12.85
C ARG A 272 -30.07 16.26 -11.38
N ALA A 273 -28.93 16.47 -10.73
CA ALA A 273 -28.78 16.33 -9.28
C ALA A 273 -27.98 17.51 -8.73
N SER A 274 -28.45 18.08 -7.62
CA SER A 274 -27.80 19.24 -7.02
C SER A 274 -26.37 18.90 -6.56
N GLY A 275 -25.40 19.72 -7.01
CA GLY A 275 -23.97 19.53 -6.73
C GLY A 275 -23.24 18.60 -7.69
N PHE A 276 -23.90 18.11 -8.74
CA PHE A 276 -23.28 17.27 -9.76
C PHE A 276 -23.38 17.90 -11.16
N GLU A 277 -22.37 17.61 -11.98
CA GLU A 277 -22.33 17.86 -13.42
C GLU A 277 -22.56 16.55 -14.16
N VAL A 278 -23.31 16.64 -15.26
CA VAL A 278 -23.66 15.50 -16.11
C VAL A 278 -23.12 15.78 -17.50
N GLU A 279 -22.22 14.92 -17.96
CA GLU A 279 -21.56 15.01 -19.26
C GLU A 279 -21.98 13.83 -20.11
N ALA A 280 -22.73 14.11 -21.16
CA ALA A 280 -23.13 13.10 -22.12
C ALA A 280 -22.01 12.88 -23.14
N GLY A 281 -21.66 11.62 -23.37
CA GLY A 281 -20.63 11.19 -24.31
C GLY A 281 -20.98 9.86 -24.98
N GLY A 282 -19.96 9.21 -25.54
CA GLY A 282 -20.09 7.95 -26.27
C GLY A 282 -20.27 8.14 -27.77
N ASP A 283 -20.56 7.07 -28.48
CA ASP A 283 -20.81 7.00 -29.92
C ASP A 283 -22.12 6.24 -30.21
N ASP A 284 -22.35 5.86 -31.46
CA ASP A 284 -23.57 5.15 -31.89
C ASP A 284 -23.64 3.71 -31.32
N SER A 285 -22.51 3.10 -31.01
CA SER A 285 -22.40 1.74 -30.48
C SER A 285 -22.41 1.70 -28.94
N TYR A 286 -21.85 2.74 -28.30
CA TYR A 286 -21.71 2.83 -26.85
C TYR A 286 -22.08 4.21 -26.34
N GLY A 287 -23.14 4.31 -25.54
CA GLY A 287 -23.46 5.54 -24.83
C GLY A 287 -22.73 5.59 -23.49
N THR A 288 -22.17 6.77 -23.17
CA THR A 288 -21.63 7.05 -21.84
C THR A 288 -22.24 8.33 -21.29
N VAL A 289 -22.54 8.34 -20.00
CA VAL A 289 -22.91 9.56 -19.28
C VAL A 289 -22.10 9.62 -17.99
N VAL A 290 -21.26 10.64 -17.85
CA VAL A 290 -20.43 10.85 -16.67
C VAL A 290 -21.16 11.78 -15.72
N ILE A 291 -21.34 11.33 -14.47
CA ILE A 291 -21.90 12.12 -13.37
C ILE A 291 -20.78 12.36 -12.37
N ARG A 292 -20.33 13.61 -12.26
CA ARG A 292 -19.20 13.98 -11.39
C ARG A 292 -19.57 15.17 -10.50
N GLN A 293 -18.87 15.31 -9.39
CA GLN A 293 -19.05 16.45 -8.50
C GLN A 293 -18.75 17.75 -9.26
N ARG A 294 -19.62 18.76 -9.12
CA ARG A 294 -19.34 20.11 -9.63
C ARG A 294 -18.15 20.68 -8.88
N THR A 295 -17.14 21.14 -9.61
CA THR A 295 -15.96 21.79 -9.04
C THR A 295 -16.10 23.30 -9.04
N SER A 296 -15.55 23.96 -8.02
CA SER A 296 -15.23 25.39 -8.07
C SER A 296 -13.75 25.58 -8.45
N GLY A 297 -13.30 26.82 -8.64
CA GLY A 297 -11.94 27.14 -9.10
C GLY A 297 -10.78 26.56 -8.26
N GLY A 298 -11.04 26.01 -7.06
CA GLY A 298 -10.03 25.34 -6.23
C GLY A 298 -9.75 23.87 -6.60
N GLY A 299 -10.51 23.28 -7.54
CA GLY A 299 -10.39 21.88 -7.92
C GLY A 299 -11.31 20.95 -7.11
N TYR A 300 -11.02 19.64 -7.19
CA TYR A 300 -11.81 18.63 -6.49
C TYR A 300 -11.38 18.53 -5.01
N HIS A 301 -12.38 18.42 -4.13
CA HIS A 301 -12.19 18.12 -2.71
C HIS A 301 -13.22 17.08 -2.26
N THR A 302 -13.14 15.88 -2.82
CA THR A 302 -14.13 14.84 -2.55
C THR A 302 -13.97 14.29 -1.13
N LYS A 303 -14.99 14.53 -0.29
CA LYS A 303 -15.10 13.96 1.06
C LYS A 303 -15.86 12.64 1.02
N PRO A 304 -15.77 11.79 2.06
CA PRO A 304 -16.60 10.59 2.18
C PRO A 304 -18.10 10.86 2.03
N GLN A 305 -18.58 12.01 2.51
CA GLN A 305 -19.98 12.40 2.36
C GLN A 305 -20.36 12.69 0.91
N ASP A 306 -19.47 13.28 0.12
CA ASP A 306 -19.70 13.52 -1.31
C ASP A 306 -19.77 12.20 -2.08
N CYS A 307 -18.94 11.22 -1.70
CA CYS A 307 -19.01 9.87 -2.25
C CYS A 307 -20.39 9.24 -2.01
N ARG A 308 -20.90 9.32 -0.77
CA ARG A 308 -22.25 8.81 -0.43
C ARG A 308 -23.35 9.51 -1.20
N ARG A 309 -23.26 10.84 -1.34
CA ARG A 309 -24.22 11.63 -2.12
C ARG A 309 -24.24 11.23 -3.59
N LEU A 310 -23.07 10.97 -4.18
CA LEU A 310 -23.01 10.52 -5.58
C LEU A 310 -23.66 9.14 -5.73
N VAL A 311 -23.38 8.21 -4.82
CA VAL A 311 -24.04 6.90 -4.83
C VAL A 311 -25.55 7.03 -4.71
N GLN A 312 -26.05 7.90 -3.82
CA GLN A 312 -27.48 8.16 -3.69
C GLN A 312 -28.07 8.71 -5.00
N ALA A 313 -27.42 9.69 -5.62
CA ALA A 313 -27.87 10.23 -6.91
C ALA A 313 -27.91 9.16 -8.01
N VAL A 314 -26.95 8.22 -8.01
CA VAL A 314 -26.93 7.08 -8.94
C VAL A 314 -28.06 6.09 -8.65
N ILE A 315 -28.38 5.83 -7.38
CA ILE A 315 -29.52 5.00 -6.98
C ILE A 315 -30.82 5.62 -7.49
N ASP A 316 -31.01 6.93 -7.28
CA ASP A 316 -32.20 7.66 -7.74
C ASP A 316 -32.31 7.64 -9.27
N LEU A 317 -31.20 7.80 -9.98
CA LEU A 317 -31.15 7.64 -11.43
C LEU A 317 -31.57 6.23 -11.85
N LEU A 318 -30.95 5.18 -11.27
CA LEU A 318 -31.27 3.79 -11.59
C LEU A 318 -32.74 3.44 -11.34
N ALA A 319 -33.36 4.02 -10.31
CA ALA A 319 -34.79 3.87 -10.04
C ALA A 319 -35.67 4.51 -11.12
N SER A 320 -35.25 5.63 -11.71
CA SER A 320 -35.98 6.33 -12.78
C SER A 320 -35.85 5.69 -14.18
N LEU A 321 -34.87 4.79 -14.33
CA LEU A 321 -34.62 4.04 -15.57
C LEU A 321 -35.46 2.76 -15.67
N GLN A 322 -36.01 2.28 -14.55
CA GLN A 322 -36.98 1.18 -14.50
C GLN A 322 -38.34 1.64 -15.03
#